data_AF-A0A2G2DDH3-F1
#
_entry.id   AF-A0A2G2DDH3-F1
#
_cell.length_a   1.000
_cell.length_b   1.000
_cell.length_c   1.000
_cell.angle_alpha   90.00
_cell.angle_beta   90.00
_cell.angle_gamma   90.00
#
_symmetry.space_group_name_H-M   'P 1'
#
loop_
_entity.id
_entity.type
_entity.pdbx_description
1 polymer ?
#
loop_
_entity_poly.entity_id
_entity_poly.type
_entity_poly.pdbx_seq_one_letter_code
_entity_poly.pdbx_strand_id
1 'polypeptide(L)'
;MKNSFQILACLLILVSSCKKDSIKANYTSKVQGNSNAAVASLQTINTNSAELGVVELPSSVDTKIRSTFKWYTQVTAPNGKRIHLLAQSNWTIEKVAYTRSILEHYLTNDNSIIYGNKDEVANSIANQNGAMTMFNDANSVSNNSSGVNGQDLQADETVAVGSPEYLNQSVRNAAFEEILHFVHDLGISPVFPEFQKELETATANAVDNHIFIPWGGLPVADYDNELLAAYNDTYWGLIEYNTSTSTPYLFHSREAAIAGDPLTSSVLEKFLPKHFTSILYISSEFSGTFSMTKTTGELYTNESQYYKNVQLLGSASSGILGNDLNNSLTGNSGDNMLDGGSGIDIAIFSGNYLDYTILNSGGVATITDNVSNRDGTDQLTNIEKAQFADQTINL
;
A
#
# COMPACT_ATOMS: atom_id res chain seq x y z
N MET A 1 40.05 -38.38 -27.10
CA MET A 1 38.65 -38.19 -27.54
C MET A 1 37.72 -39.00 -26.66
N LYS A 2 37.08 -38.34 -25.68
CA LYS A 2 35.77 -38.68 -25.13
C LYS A 2 35.37 -37.52 -24.22
N ASN A 3 34.42 -36.72 -24.70
CA ASN A 3 33.94 -35.48 -24.11
C ASN A 3 33.21 -35.74 -22.79
N SER A 4 33.60 -35.00 -21.76
CA SER A 4 32.84 -34.84 -20.52
C SER A 4 31.83 -33.71 -20.74
N PHE A 5 30.55 -34.05 -20.91
CA PHE A 5 29.46 -33.07 -20.80
C PHE A 5 29.16 -32.87 -19.31
N GLN A 6 29.58 -31.73 -18.75
CA GLN A 6 29.03 -31.22 -17.50
C GLN A 6 27.61 -30.75 -17.78
N ILE A 7 26.62 -31.46 -17.23
CA ILE A 7 25.24 -31.00 -17.18
C ILE A 7 25.20 -29.95 -16.06
N LEU A 8 25.11 -28.69 -16.47
CA LEU A 8 24.82 -27.56 -15.60
C LEU A 8 23.37 -27.75 -15.12
N ALA A 9 23.21 -28.10 -13.84
CA ALA A 9 21.91 -28.10 -13.19
C ALA A 9 21.44 -26.64 -13.05
N CYS A 10 20.69 -26.15 -14.05
CA CYS A 10 19.85 -24.97 -13.86
C CYS A 10 18.84 -25.31 -12.77
N LEU A 11 19.02 -24.68 -11.60
CA LEU A 11 18.00 -24.58 -10.58
C LEU A 11 16.87 -23.76 -11.20
N LEU A 12 15.87 -24.42 -11.80
CA LEU A 12 14.59 -23.79 -12.12
C LEU A 12 13.96 -23.39 -10.78
N ILE A 13 14.12 -22.12 -10.41
CA ILE A 13 13.19 -21.50 -9.47
C ILE A 13 11.88 -21.41 -10.25
N LEU A 14 10.96 -22.32 -9.95
CA LEU A 14 9.56 -22.23 -10.33
C LEU A 14 8.98 -21.01 -9.61
N VAL A 15 9.09 -19.83 -10.21
CA VAL A 15 8.34 -18.67 -9.78
C VAL A 15 6.98 -18.78 -10.45
N SER A 16 5.96 -18.91 -9.60
CA SER A 16 4.55 -19.03 -9.96
C SER A 16 4.14 -17.86 -10.86
N SER A 17 4.10 -18.11 -12.18
CA SER A 17 3.10 -17.51 -13.09
C SER A 17 1.74 -17.61 -12.41
N CYS A 18 0.85 -16.63 -12.62
CA CYS A 18 -0.53 -16.57 -12.12
C CYS A 18 -1.34 -17.88 -12.37
N LYS A 19 -0.95 -18.93 -11.67
CA LYS A 19 -1.58 -20.21 -11.48
C LYS A 19 -1.93 -20.16 -10.02
N LYS A 20 -3.13 -19.64 -9.77
CA LYS A 20 -4.01 -20.24 -8.76
C LYS A 20 -4.04 -21.74 -9.12
N ASP A 21 -3.11 -22.52 -8.59
CA ASP A 21 -2.96 -23.94 -8.93
C ASP A 21 -4.24 -24.65 -8.49
N SER A 22 -5.16 -24.80 -9.44
CA SER A 22 -6.16 -25.85 -9.50
C SER A 22 -7.10 -26.02 -8.31
N ILE A 23 -7.83 -24.98 -7.89
CA ILE A 23 -9.21 -25.15 -7.42
C ILE A 23 -10.01 -23.95 -7.91
N LYS A 24 -10.91 -24.19 -8.89
CA LYS A 24 -12.03 -23.34 -9.32
C LYS A 24 -11.87 -21.87 -8.92
N ALA A 25 -11.46 -21.02 -9.87
CA ALA A 25 -11.75 -19.59 -9.78
C ALA A 25 -13.27 -19.40 -9.73
N ASN A 26 -13.85 -19.55 -8.54
CA ASN A 26 -15.10 -18.91 -8.19
C ASN A 26 -14.69 -17.48 -7.84
N TYR A 27 -14.53 -16.62 -8.85
CA TYR A 27 -14.73 -15.20 -8.61
C TYR A 27 -16.15 -15.07 -8.08
N THR A 28 -16.26 -15.00 -6.77
CA THR A 28 -17.46 -14.57 -6.08
C THR A 28 -17.10 -13.20 -5.53
N SER A 29 -16.85 -12.23 -6.42
CA SER A 29 -16.84 -10.78 -6.12
C SER A 29 -18.27 -10.33 -5.75
N LYS A 30 -18.83 -10.97 -4.74
CA LYS A 30 -20.01 -10.58 -3.98
C LYS A 30 -19.80 -11.11 -2.59
N VAL A 31 -19.05 -10.36 -1.79
CA VAL A 31 -18.82 -10.63 -0.37
C VAL A 31 -20.15 -11.07 0.25
N GLN A 32 -20.24 -12.34 0.64
CA GLN A 32 -21.38 -12.79 1.44
C GLN A 32 -21.38 -11.96 2.71
N GLY A 33 -22.51 -11.36 3.08
CA GLY A 33 -22.55 -10.43 4.22
C GLY A 33 -21.91 -11.00 5.49
N ASN A 34 -21.20 -10.14 6.23
CA ASN A 34 -20.61 -10.49 7.51
C ASN A 34 -21.70 -10.90 8.53
N SER A 35 -21.38 -11.87 9.39
CA SER A 35 -22.34 -12.30 10.42
C SER A 35 -22.60 -11.16 11.42
N ASN A 36 -23.84 -11.03 11.91
CA ASN A 36 -24.20 -9.98 12.87
C ASN A 36 -23.31 -10.00 14.14
N ALA A 37 -22.93 -11.19 14.61
CA ALA A 37 -22.04 -11.35 15.75
C ALA A 37 -20.64 -10.80 15.45
N ALA A 38 -20.09 -11.14 14.28
CA ALA A 38 -18.79 -10.64 13.86
C ALA A 38 -18.79 -9.10 13.76
N VAL A 39 -19.76 -8.54 13.04
CA VAL A 39 -19.91 -7.08 12.90
C VAL A 39 -19.99 -6.41 14.28
N ALA A 40 -20.90 -6.85 15.14
CA ALA A 40 -21.10 -6.23 16.45
C ALA A 40 -19.83 -6.25 17.32
N SER A 41 -19.07 -7.35 17.27
CA SER A 41 -17.88 -7.53 18.12
C SER A 41 -16.66 -6.67 17.71
N LEU A 42 -16.63 -6.16 16.47
CA LEU A 42 -15.51 -5.36 15.95
C LEU A 42 -15.72 -3.85 16.03
N GLN A 43 -16.96 -3.37 16.21
CA GLN A 43 -17.29 -1.93 16.11
C GLN A 43 -16.66 -1.05 17.20
N THR A 44 -16.23 -1.62 18.33
CA THR A 44 -15.81 -0.84 19.51
C THR A 44 -14.33 -0.94 19.84
N ILE A 45 -13.53 -1.62 19.01
CA ILE A 45 -12.08 -1.79 19.25
C ILE A 45 -11.37 -0.43 19.16
N ASN A 46 -10.57 -0.06 20.15
CA ASN A 46 -9.78 1.18 20.09
C ASN A 46 -8.36 0.87 19.60
N THR A 47 -7.86 1.62 18.62
CA THR A 47 -6.48 1.49 18.11
C THR A 47 -5.65 2.76 18.26
N ASN A 48 -6.23 3.86 18.73
CA ASN A 48 -5.61 5.20 18.64
C ASN A 48 -4.28 5.31 19.42
N SER A 49 -4.06 4.49 20.45
CA SER A 49 -2.84 4.52 21.27
C SER A 49 -1.90 3.35 20.97
N ALA A 50 -2.21 2.55 19.95
CA ALA A 50 -1.44 1.37 19.62
C ALA A 50 -0.31 1.71 18.65
N GLU A 51 0.78 0.95 18.73
CA GLU A 51 1.88 1.02 17.76
C GLU A 51 1.33 0.87 16.33
N LEU A 52 1.61 1.87 15.49
CA LEU A 52 1.07 2.00 14.13
C LEU A 52 -0.46 1.82 14.04
N GLY A 53 -1.22 2.04 15.13
CA GLY A 53 -2.65 1.81 15.18
C GLY A 53 -3.06 0.34 14.97
N VAL A 54 -2.20 -0.62 15.31
CA VAL A 54 -2.47 -2.06 15.22
C VAL A 54 -2.55 -2.66 16.61
N VAL A 55 -3.64 -3.37 16.91
CA VAL A 55 -3.84 -4.03 18.21
C VAL A 55 -3.99 -5.54 18.04
N GLU A 56 -3.62 -6.29 19.07
CA GLU A 56 -4.12 -7.66 19.21
C GLU A 56 -5.62 -7.63 19.52
N LEU A 57 -6.38 -8.55 18.94
CA LEU A 57 -7.83 -8.60 19.08
C LEU A 57 -8.23 -8.74 20.56
N PRO A 58 -8.96 -7.77 21.15
CA PRO A 58 -9.32 -7.80 22.57
C PRO A 58 -10.19 -9.00 22.92
N SER A 59 -10.16 -9.47 24.17
CA SER A 59 -10.97 -10.61 24.64
C SER A 59 -12.50 -10.42 24.50
N SER A 60 -12.96 -9.18 24.32
CA SER A 60 -14.35 -8.84 24.02
C SER A 60 -14.79 -9.22 22.61
N VAL A 61 -13.86 -9.48 21.69
CA VAL A 61 -14.16 -9.89 20.32
C VAL A 61 -14.60 -11.36 20.29
N ASP A 62 -15.53 -11.69 19.39
CA ASP A 62 -16.06 -13.04 19.21
C ASP A 62 -14.92 -14.07 19.11
N THR A 63 -15.06 -15.16 19.87
CA THR A 63 -14.02 -16.20 19.97
C THR A 63 -13.69 -16.84 18.63
N LYS A 64 -14.65 -16.94 17.68
CA LYS A 64 -14.37 -17.46 16.34
C LYS A 64 -13.41 -16.55 15.58
N ILE A 65 -13.59 -15.23 15.66
CA ILE A 65 -12.67 -14.26 15.05
C ILE A 65 -11.30 -14.38 15.69
N ARG A 66 -11.21 -14.38 17.03
CA ARG A 66 -9.93 -14.49 17.75
C ARG A 66 -9.21 -15.82 17.56
N SER A 67 -9.93 -16.87 17.16
CA SER A 67 -9.33 -18.15 16.81
C SER A 67 -8.73 -18.18 15.40
N THR A 68 -9.14 -17.25 14.53
CA THR A 68 -8.67 -17.15 13.15
C THR A 68 -7.65 -16.04 12.97
N PHE A 69 -7.91 -14.87 13.56
CA PHE A 69 -7.10 -13.65 13.44
C PHE A 69 -6.50 -13.28 14.79
N LYS A 70 -5.34 -12.63 14.74
CA LYS A 70 -4.64 -12.06 15.90
C LYS A 70 -4.71 -10.54 15.90
N TRP A 71 -4.37 -9.92 14.77
CA TRP A 71 -4.21 -8.48 14.67
C TRP A 71 -5.45 -7.80 14.11
N TYR A 72 -5.67 -6.56 14.54
CA TYR A 72 -6.75 -5.71 14.08
C TYR A 72 -6.27 -4.28 13.85
N THR A 73 -6.73 -3.71 12.74
CA THR A 73 -6.74 -2.27 12.51
C THR A 73 -7.96 -1.88 11.68
N GLN A 74 -8.11 -0.59 11.37
CA GLN A 74 -9.29 -0.05 10.74
C GLN A 74 -9.00 1.28 10.04
N VAL A 75 -9.80 1.56 9.01
CA VAL A 75 -10.01 2.92 8.52
C VAL A 75 -11.37 3.39 9.03
N THR A 76 -11.42 4.61 9.58
CA THR A 76 -12.69 5.23 10.00
C THR A 76 -13.23 6.06 8.84
N ALA A 77 -14.38 5.65 8.29
CA ALA A 77 -15.04 6.38 7.22
C ALA A 77 -15.65 7.71 7.74
N PRO A 78 -15.89 8.70 6.87
CA PRO A 78 -16.44 10.00 7.28
C PRO A 78 -17.78 9.94 8.04
N ASN A 79 -18.58 8.90 7.81
CA ASN A 79 -19.82 8.65 8.56
C ASN A 79 -19.59 8.06 9.98
N GLY A 80 -18.35 7.94 10.43
CA GLY A 80 -17.95 7.42 11.74
C GLY A 80 -17.96 5.89 11.85
N LYS A 81 -18.36 5.16 10.80
CA LYS A 81 -18.29 3.70 10.75
C LYS A 81 -16.90 3.24 10.33
N ARG A 82 -16.65 1.94 10.48
CA ARG A 82 -15.32 1.35 10.30
C ARG A 82 -15.28 0.45 9.08
N ILE A 83 -14.14 0.49 8.41
CA ILE A 83 -13.70 -0.52 7.46
C ILE A 83 -12.67 -1.37 8.20
N HIS A 84 -12.91 -2.66 8.31
CA HIS A 84 -12.16 -3.54 9.20
C HIS A 84 -10.97 -4.18 8.49
N LEU A 85 -9.84 -4.33 9.18
CA LEU A 85 -8.68 -5.07 8.69
C LEU A 85 -8.25 -6.07 9.77
N LEU A 86 -8.26 -7.36 9.44
CA LEU A 86 -8.02 -8.46 10.37
C LEU A 86 -6.88 -9.34 9.85
N ALA A 87 -5.83 -9.55 10.64
CA ALA A 87 -4.65 -10.29 10.22
C ALA A 87 -4.34 -11.49 11.11
N GLN A 88 -3.84 -12.56 10.50
CA GLN A 88 -3.39 -13.75 11.21
C GLN A 88 -2.06 -13.53 11.93
N SER A 89 -1.69 -14.47 12.79
CA SER A 89 -0.55 -14.32 13.72
C SER A 89 0.82 -14.19 13.07
N ASN A 90 1.02 -14.62 11.82
CA ASN A 90 2.33 -14.53 11.16
C ASN A 90 2.54 -13.18 10.45
N TRP A 91 1.54 -12.30 10.46
CA TRP A 91 1.68 -10.93 10.01
C TRP A 91 2.39 -10.10 11.08
N THR A 92 3.31 -9.23 10.67
CA THR A 92 3.91 -8.21 11.54
C THR A 92 2.99 -6.99 11.65
N ILE A 93 3.15 -6.20 12.72
CA ILE A 93 2.41 -4.93 12.88
C ILE A 93 2.67 -4.00 11.68
N GLU A 94 3.91 -3.94 11.18
CA GLU A 94 4.28 -3.15 10.01
C GLU A 94 3.54 -3.56 8.73
N LYS A 95 3.46 -4.87 8.44
CA LYS A 95 2.70 -5.36 7.27
C LYS A 95 1.21 -5.05 7.39
N VAL A 96 0.63 -5.17 8.59
CA VAL A 96 -0.78 -4.81 8.83
C VAL A 96 -1.02 -3.32 8.66
N ALA A 97 -0.12 -2.48 9.18
CA ALA A 97 -0.18 -1.03 9.01
C ALA A 97 -0.02 -0.62 7.55
N TYR A 98 0.88 -1.29 6.80
CA TYR A 98 1.07 -1.07 5.37
C TYR A 98 -0.21 -1.33 4.55
N THR A 99 -0.90 -2.45 4.81
CA THR A 99 -2.22 -2.72 4.20
C THR A 99 -3.22 -1.60 4.49
N ARG A 100 -3.22 -1.07 5.73
CA ARG A 100 -4.07 0.09 6.07
C ARG A 100 -3.66 1.34 5.28
N SER A 101 -2.37 1.64 5.18
CA SER A 101 -1.88 2.80 4.43
C SER A 101 -2.27 2.75 2.96
N ILE A 102 -2.25 1.58 2.30
CA ILE A 102 -2.73 1.44 0.91
C ILE A 102 -4.24 1.70 0.84
N LEU A 103 -5.03 1.16 1.77
CA LEU A 103 -6.46 1.44 1.79
C LEU A 103 -6.75 2.93 2.01
N GLU A 104 -6.05 3.57 2.95
CA GLU A 104 -6.13 5.02 3.18
C GLU A 104 -5.74 5.81 1.93
N HIS A 105 -4.75 5.34 1.17
CA HIS A 105 -4.36 5.98 -0.08
C HIS A 105 -5.53 6.09 -1.07
N TYR A 106 -6.23 4.98 -1.32
CA TYR A 106 -7.37 4.97 -2.24
C TYR A 106 -8.61 5.71 -1.70
N LEU A 107 -8.69 5.90 -0.38
CA LEU A 107 -9.82 6.55 0.30
C LEU A 107 -9.54 8.00 0.73
N THR A 108 -8.36 8.54 0.45
CA THR A 108 -8.03 9.94 0.75
C THR A 108 -8.54 10.85 -0.36
N ASN A 109 -9.21 11.94 0.04
CA ASN A 109 -9.75 12.91 -0.90
C ASN A 109 -8.66 13.67 -1.67
N ASP A 110 -8.88 13.86 -2.97
CA ASP A 110 -8.11 14.75 -3.84
C ASP A 110 -9.08 15.56 -4.70
N ASN A 111 -9.34 16.80 -4.32
CA ASN A 111 -10.31 17.64 -5.03
C ASN A 111 -9.84 18.09 -6.43
N SER A 112 -8.62 17.72 -6.86
CA SER A 112 -8.11 18.01 -8.21
C SER A 112 -8.53 17.00 -9.28
N ILE A 113 -9.08 15.84 -8.89
CA ILE A 113 -9.51 14.77 -9.81
C ILE A 113 -11.04 14.56 -9.77
N ILE A 114 -11.63 14.07 -10.87
CA ILE A 114 -13.09 14.04 -11.08
C ILE A 114 -13.82 13.19 -10.03
N TYR A 115 -13.32 12.00 -9.74
CA TYR A 115 -13.83 11.09 -8.71
C TYR A 115 -12.98 11.17 -7.43
N GLY A 116 -12.52 12.38 -7.12
CA GLY A 116 -11.58 12.67 -6.05
C GLY A 116 -12.18 12.83 -4.66
N ASN A 117 -13.49 13.04 -4.56
CA ASN A 117 -14.20 12.93 -3.29
C ASN A 117 -14.48 11.45 -2.98
N LYS A 118 -13.67 10.86 -2.11
CA LYS A 118 -13.71 9.46 -1.68
C LYS A 118 -14.60 9.24 -0.46
N ASP A 119 -15.21 10.28 0.10
CA ASP A 119 -16.02 10.15 1.31
C ASP A 119 -17.17 9.15 1.10
N GLU A 120 -17.87 9.25 -0.03
CA GLU A 120 -18.98 8.35 -0.37
C GLU A 120 -18.51 6.92 -0.65
N VAL A 121 -17.31 6.76 -1.24
CA VAL A 121 -16.65 5.45 -1.44
C VAL A 121 -16.37 4.79 -0.09
N ALA A 122 -15.68 5.49 0.82
CA ALA A 122 -15.37 4.98 2.16
C ALA A 122 -16.66 4.67 2.96
N ASN A 123 -17.65 5.56 2.87
CA ASN A 123 -18.95 5.37 3.53
C ASN A 123 -19.69 4.14 2.99
N SER A 124 -19.65 3.90 1.67
CA SER A 124 -20.26 2.71 1.05
C SER A 124 -19.61 1.42 1.57
N ILE A 125 -18.28 1.36 1.61
CA ILE A 125 -17.55 0.20 2.13
C ILE A 125 -17.92 -0.06 3.59
N ALA A 126 -17.89 0.98 4.43
CA ALA A 126 -18.20 0.86 5.86
C ALA A 126 -19.67 0.51 6.12
N ASN A 127 -20.61 1.02 5.33
CA ASN A 127 -22.04 0.69 5.44
C ASN A 127 -22.33 -0.78 5.13
N GLN A 128 -21.50 -1.40 4.27
CA GLN A 128 -21.57 -2.81 3.94
C GLN A 128 -20.81 -3.70 4.94
N ASN A 129 -20.25 -3.11 6.00
CA ASN A 129 -19.35 -3.77 6.95
C ASN A 129 -18.14 -4.40 6.25
N GLY A 130 -17.57 -3.72 5.25
CA GLY A 130 -16.42 -4.22 4.49
C GLY A 130 -15.24 -4.59 5.40
N ALA A 131 -14.61 -5.71 5.09
CA ALA A 131 -13.43 -6.20 5.79
C ALA A 131 -12.35 -6.67 4.80
N MET A 132 -11.10 -6.32 5.08
CA MET A 132 -9.92 -6.99 4.54
C MET A 132 -9.51 -8.11 5.51
N THR A 133 -9.28 -9.31 4.99
CA THR A 133 -8.84 -10.48 5.76
C THR A 133 -7.47 -10.93 5.30
N MET A 134 -6.47 -10.67 6.12
CA MET A 134 -5.06 -10.93 5.84
C MET A 134 -4.65 -12.31 6.37
N PHE A 135 -4.53 -13.28 5.47
CA PHE A 135 -4.22 -14.67 5.76
C PHE A 135 -2.73 -14.98 5.60
N ASN A 136 -2.26 -16.02 6.28
CA ASN A 136 -0.87 -16.46 6.19
C ASN A 136 -0.58 -17.15 4.85
N ASP A 137 -1.57 -17.84 4.29
CA ASP A 137 -1.47 -18.65 3.07
C ASP A 137 -2.86 -18.98 2.50
N ALA A 138 -2.89 -19.52 1.27
CA ALA A 138 -4.11 -19.91 0.57
C ALA A 138 -4.92 -20.99 1.31
N ASN A 139 -4.27 -21.89 2.05
CA ASN A 139 -4.96 -22.91 2.84
C ASN A 139 -5.77 -22.26 3.97
N SER A 140 -5.25 -21.19 4.56
CA SER A 140 -5.91 -20.44 5.63
C SER A 140 -7.18 -19.72 5.13
N VAL A 141 -7.18 -19.24 3.89
CA VAL A 141 -8.36 -18.65 3.22
C VAL A 141 -9.48 -19.69 3.14
N SER A 142 -9.18 -20.88 2.60
CA SER A 142 -10.18 -21.94 2.35
C SER A 142 -10.85 -22.49 3.62
N ASN A 143 -10.20 -22.35 4.78
CA ASN A 143 -10.67 -22.85 6.07
C ASN A 143 -11.27 -21.77 6.97
N ASN A 144 -11.52 -20.56 6.43
CA ASN A 144 -12.08 -19.46 7.21
C ASN A 144 -13.49 -19.80 7.73
N SER A 145 -13.62 -19.81 9.06
CA SER A 145 -14.88 -20.04 9.78
C SER A 145 -15.15 -18.95 10.83
N SER A 146 -14.44 -17.82 10.72
CA SER A 146 -14.51 -16.70 11.66
C SER A 146 -15.88 -16.00 11.68
N GLY A 147 -16.69 -16.17 10.62
CA GLY A 147 -17.91 -15.40 10.40
C GLY A 147 -17.66 -14.00 9.82
N VAL A 148 -16.39 -13.70 9.47
CA VAL A 148 -15.98 -12.55 8.66
C VAL A 148 -15.67 -13.04 7.24
N ASN A 149 -16.43 -12.56 6.28
CA ASN A 149 -16.17 -12.66 4.85
C ASN A 149 -15.60 -11.30 4.40
N GLY A 150 -14.39 -11.31 3.86
CA GLY A 150 -13.70 -10.12 3.41
C GLY A 150 -12.96 -10.38 2.11
N GLN A 151 -12.42 -9.32 1.52
CA GLN A 151 -11.39 -9.48 0.49
C GLN A 151 -10.15 -10.07 1.17
N ASP A 152 -9.68 -11.21 0.66
CA ASP A 152 -8.49 -11.84 1.20
C ASP A 152 -7.20 -11.20 0.66
N LEU A 153 -6.16 -11.23 1.49
CA LEU A 153 -4.80 -10.83 1.12
C LEU A 153 -3.82 -11.79 1.80
N GLN A 154 -2.86 -12.31 1.04
CA GLN A 154 -1.90 -13.30 1.55
C GLN A 154 -0.57 -12.67 1.97
N ALA A 155 0.07 -13.28 2.98
CA ALA A 155 1.28 -12.76 3.60
C ALA A 155 2.50 -12.78 2.66
N ASP A 156 2.56 -13.75 1.77
CA ASP A 156 3.59 -13.92 0.74
C ASP A 156 3.36 -13.03 -0.49
N GLU A 157 2.27 -12.28 -0.52
CA GLU A 157 1.96 -11.29 -1.57
C GLU A 157 1.91 -9.86 -1.02
N THR A 158 2.41 -9.65 0.20
CA THR A 158 2.44 -8.32 0.85
C THR A 158 3.82 -8.01 1.38
N VAL A 159 4.36 -6.88 0.92
CA VAL A 159 5.75 -6.48 1.16
C VAL A 159 5.79 -5.12 1.86
N ALA A 160 6.37 -5.06 3.06
CA ALA A 160 6.48 -3.80 3.81
C ALA A 160 7.55 -2.89 3.17
N VAL A 161 7.27 -1.60 3.07
CA VAL A 161 8.21 -0.61 2.49
C VAL A 161 9.54 -0.64 3.23
N GLY A 162 10.65 -0.66 2.49
CA GLY A 162 12.00 -0.70 3.05
C GLY A 162 12.47 -2.07 3.55
N SER A 163 11.63 -3.12 3.51
CA SER A 163 12.11 -4.48 3.80
C SER A 163 13.09 -4.97 2.73
N PRO A 164 13.93 -6.00 3.01
CA PRO A 164 14.81 -6.58 2.00
C PRO A 164 14.07 -7.05 0.74
N GLU A 165 12.85 -7.58 0.88
CA GLU A 165 12.03 -7.99 -0.27
C GLU A 165 11.51 -6.80 -1.08
N TYR A 166 11.21 -5.67 -0.43
CA TYR A 166 10.82 -4.42 -1.09
C TYR A 166 11.97 -3.85 -1.91
N LEU A 167 13.14 -3.67 -1.26
CA LEU A 167 14.31 -3.07 -1.88
C LEU A 167 14.81 -3.87 -3.09
N ASN A 168 14.75 -5.20 -3.00
CA ASN A 168 15.19 -6.10 -4.06
C ASN A 168 14.07 -6.49 -5.03
N GLN A 169 12.82 -6.09 -4.77
CA GLN A 169 11.61 -6.57 -5.46
C GLN A 169 11.62 -8.09 -5.65
N SER A 170 12.00 -8.84 -4.61
CA SER A 170 12.22 -10.29 -4.70
C SER A 170 10.94 -11.12 -4.65
N VAL A 171 9.83 -10.48 -4.29
CA VAL A 171 8.50 -11.08 -4.14
C VAL A 171 7.48 -10.14 -4.77
N ARG A 172 6.42 -10.71 -5.39
CA ARG A 172 5.29 -9.91 -5.90
C ARG A 172 4.59 -9.21 -4.75
N ASN A 173 4.24 -7.94 -4.94
CA ASN A 173 3.38 -7.20 -4.03
C ASN A 173 1.97 -7.07 -4.63
N ALA A 174 1.05 -7.95 -4.23
CA ALA A 174 -0.35 -7.93 -4.67
C ALA A 174 -1.25 -7.04 -3.80
N ALA A 175 -0.72 -6.46 -2.72
CA ALA A 175 -1.53 -5.67 -1.78
C ALA A 175 -2.28 -4.54 -2.48
N PHE A 176 -1.65 -3.87 -3.46
CA PHE A 176 -2.28 -2.81 -4.23
C PHE A 176 -3.47 -3.27 -5.06
N GLU A 177 -3.33 -4.38 -5.77
CA GLU A 177 -4.37 -5.02 -6.58
C GLU A 177 -5.54 -5.46 -5.71
N GLU A 178 -5.28 -6.26 -4.68
CA GLU A 178 -6.33 -6.86 -3.85
C GLU A 178 -7.10 -5.79 -3.06
N ILE A 179 -6.41 -4.78 -2.54
CA ILE A 179 -7.07 -3.66 -1.84
C ILE A 179 -7.86 -2.81 -2.83
N LEU A 180 -7.39 -2.64 -4.07
CA LEU A 180 -8.14 -1.90 -5.09
C LEU A 180 -9.40 -2.65 -5.53
N HIS A 181 -9.34 -3.98 -5.69
CA HIS A 181 -10.54 -4.81 -5.90
C HIS A 181 -11.57 -4.60 -4.79
N PHE A 182 -11.13 -4.60 -3.53
CA PHE A 182 -11.99 -4.33 -2.38
C PHE A 182 -12.65 -2.94 -2.42
N VAL A 183 -11.85 -1.91 -2.71
CA VAL A 183 -12.34 -0.53 -2.85
C VAL A 183 -13.29 -0.40 -4.04
N HIS A 184 -13.01 -1.11 -5.13
CA HIS A 184 -13.84 -1.10 -6.32
C HIS A 184 -15.21 -1.72 -6.05
N ASP A 185 -15.24 -2.96 -5.56
CA ASP A 185 -16.46 -3.76 -5.43
C ASP A 185 -17.43 -3.18 -4.38
N LEU A 186 -16.91 -2.72 -3.24
CA LEU A 186 -17.73 -2.19 -2.15
C LEU A 186 -17.86 -0.66 -2.15
N GLY A 187 -17.02 0.03 -2.91
CA GLY A 187 -16.93 1.49 -2.90
C GLY A 187 -17.22 2.10 -4.27
N ILE A 188 -16.30 1.96 -5.22
CA ILE A 188 -16.34 2.66 -6.52
C ILE A 188 -17.56 2.25 -7.33
N SER A 189 -17.74 0.95 -7.60
CA SER A 189 -18.80 0.44 -8.47
C SER A 189 -20.21 0.86 -8.02
N PRO A 190 -20.59 0.73 -6.73
CA PRO A 190 -21.91 1.18 -6.28
C PRO A 190 -22.08 2.71 -6.20
N VAL A 191 -20.99 3.49 -6.05
CA VAL A 191 -21.05 4.95 -5.83
C VAL A 191 -20.89 5.74 -7.13
N PHE A 192 -20.05 5.27 -8.06
CA PHE A 192 -19.70 5.95 -9.31
C PHE A 192 -20.11 5.12 -10.55
N PRO A 193 -21.41 4.99 -10.85
CA PRO A 193 -21.88 4.18 -11.99
C PRO A 193 -21.39 4.70 -13.35
N GLU A 194 -21.14 6.00 -13.49
CA GLU A 194 -20.57 6.54 -14.74
C GLU A 194 -19.08 6.19 -14.87
N PHE A 195 -18.31 6.16 -13.78
CA PHE A 195 -16.93 5.64 -13.80
C PHE A 195 -16.92 4.17 -14.20
N GLN A 196 -17.83 3.36 -13.65
CA GLN A 196 -17.94 1.93 -14.00
C GLN A 196 -18.14 1.76 -15.50
N LYS A 197 -19.07 2.50 -16.09
CA LYS A 197 -19.36 2.42 -17.53
C LYS A 197 -18.18 2.87 -18.41
N GLU A 198 -17.45 3.89 -17.97
CA GLU A 198 -16.22 4.31 -18.64
C GLU A 198 -15.14 3.22 -18.56
N LEU A 199 -14.99 2.58 -17.40
CA LEU A 199 -14.06 1.47 -17.19
C LEU A 199 -14.42 0.27 -18.07
N GLU A 200 -15.68 -0.17 -18.09
CA GLU A 200 -16.18 -1.23 -18.98
C GLU A 200 -15.85 -0.94 -20.47
N THR A 201 -15.98 0.33 -20.88
CA THR A 201 -15.67 0.77 -22.24
C THR A 201 -14.16 0.69 -22.52
N ALA A 202 -13.33 1.14 -21.57
CA ALA A 202 -11.88 1.03 -21.67
C ALA A 202 -11.42 -0.44 -21.71
N THR A 203 -12.04 -1.30 -20.90
CA THR A 203 -11.79 -2.74 -20.88
C THR A 203 -12.07 -3.40 -22.22
N ALA A 204 -13.23 -3.13 -22.81
CA ALA A 204 -13.56 -3.66 -24.13
C ALA A 204 -12.50 -3.24 -25.18
N ASN A 205 -12.08 -1.96 -25.15
CA ASN A 205 -11.05 -1.46 -26.05
C ASN A 205 -9.68 -2.13 -25.81
N ALA A 206 -9.25 -2.26 -24.57
CA ALA A 206 -7.96 -2.87 -24.21
C ALA A 206 -7.91 -4.35 -24.62
N VAL A 207 -9.01 -5.09 -24.45
CA VAL A 207 -9.13 -6.49 -24.89
C VAL A 207 -9.09 -6.61 -26.41
N ASP A 208 -9.88 -5.79 -27.12
CA ASP A 208 -9.95 -5.81 -28.59
C ASP A 208 -8.60 -5.49 -29.25
N ASN A 209 -7.77 -4.68 -28.59
CA ASN A 209 -6.44 -4.29 -29.07
C ASN A 209 -5.30 -5.14 -28.50
N HIS A 210 -5.61 -6.20 -27.74
CA HIS A 210 -4.61 -7.05 -27.06
C HIS A 210 -3.64 -6.28 -26.15
N ILE A 211 -4.08 -5.15 -25.62
CA ILE A 211 -3.40 -4.40 -24.56
C ILE A 211 -3.61 -5.12 -23.22
N PHE A 212 -4.80 -5.69 -23.03
CA PHE A 212 -5.16 -6.49 -21.87
C PHE A 212 -5.64 -7.87 -22.32
N ILE A 213 -5.06 -8.92 -21.73
CA ILE A 213 -5.40 -10.32 -21.97
C ILE A 213 -5.91 -10.91 -20.65
N PRO A 214 -7.24 -11.01 -20.48
CA PRO A 214 -7.84 -11.55 -19.27
C PRO A 214 -7.37 -12.99 -18.99
N TRP A 215 -7.32 -13.34 -17.70
CA TRP A 215 -6.98 -14.70 -17.29
C TRP A 215 -7.98 -15.73 -17.84
N GLY A 216 -7.47 -16.90 -18.23
CA GLY A 216 -8.30 -17.97 -18.77
C GLY A 216 -9.37 -18.45 -17.78
N GLY A 217 -10.64 -18.44 -18.21
CA GLY A 217 -11.77 -18.91 -17.40
C GLY A 217 -12.37 -17.86 -16.46
N LEU A 218 -11.87 -16.63 -16.48
CA LEU A 218 -12.48 -15.51 -15.78
C LEU A 218 -13.82 -15.10 -16.45
N PRO A 219 -14.88 -14.82 -15.68
CA PRO A 219 -16.11 -14.24 -16.24
C PRO A 219 -15.85 -12.87 -16.87
N VAL A 220 -16.52 -12.59 -17.99
CA VAL A 220 -16.41 -11.28 -18.67
C VAL A 220 -16.79 -10.11 -17.76
N ALA A 221 -17.70 -10.35 -16.81
CA ALA A 221 -18.15 -9.35 -15.85
C ALA A 221 -17.07 -8.96 -14.81
N ASP A 222 -15.93 -9.66 -14.76
CA ASP A 222 -14.81 -9.33 -13.86
C ASP A 222 -13.62 -8.72 -14.64
N TYR A 223 -13.69 -8.61 -15.97
CA TYR A 223 -12.56 -8.15 -16.78
C TYR A 223 -12.17 -6.69 -16.50
N ASP A 224 -13.14 -5.86 -16.17
CA ASP A 224 -12.95 -4.45 -15.86
C ASP A 224 -12.25 -4.26 -14.52
N ASN A 225 -12.63 -5.04 -13.52
CA ASN A 225 -11.97 -5.09 -12.23
C ASN A 225 -10.50 -5.55 -12.35
N GLU A 226 -10.23 -6.57 -13.19
CA GLU A 226 -8.87 -7.04 -13.45
C GLU A 226 -8.04 -6.06 -14.28
N LEU A 227 -8.63 -5.35 -15.25
CA LEU A 227 -7.92 -4.29 -15.97
C LEU A 227 -7.54 -3.16 -15.00
N LEU A 228 -8.47 -2.76 -14.13
CA LEU A 228 -8.22 -1.74 -13.09
C LEU A 228 -7.00 -2.13 -12.23
N ALA A 229 -6.97 -3.36 -11.72
CA ALA A 229 -5.85 -3.88 -10.93
C ALA A 229 -4.53 -3.95 -11.72
N ALA A 230 -4.56 -4.56 -12.91
CA ALA A 230 -3.36 -4.74 -13.70
C ALA A 230 -2.75 -3.41 -14.18
N TYR A 231 -3.60 -2.43 -14.54
CA TYR A 231 -3.15 -1.07 -14.83
C TYR A 231 -2.57 -0.41 -13.58
N ASN A 232 -3.20 -0.58 -12.41
CA ASN A 232 -2.77 0.02 -11.16
C ASN A 232 -1.35 -0.43 -10.76
N ASP A 233 -1.04 -1.71 -10.92
CA ASP A 233 0.32 -2.23 -10.69
C ASP A 233 1.36 -1.56 -11.60
N THR A 234 1.03 -1.34 -12.87
CA THR A 234 1.85 -0.57 -13.80
C THR A 234 1.97 0.90 -13.40
N TYR A 235 0.85 1.50 -13.00
CA TYR A 235 0.77 2.92 -12.65
C TYR A 235 1.66 3.25 -11.45
N TRP A 236 1.74 2.36 -10.46
CA TRP A 236 2.59 2.55 -9.29
C TRP A 236 3.99 1.95 -9.42
N GLY A 237 4.38 1.47 -10.61
CA GLY A 237 5.74 0.98 -10.85
C GLY A 237 6.07 -0.35 -10.16
N LEU A 238 5.05 -1.14 -9.77
CA LEU A 238 5.21 -2.42 -9.09
C LEU A 238 5.76 -3.53 -9.99
N ILE A 239 5.62 -3.37 -11.31
CA ILE A 239 5.99 -4.38 -12.30
C ILE A 239 7.05 -3.92 -13.31
N GLU A 240 7.61 -2.72 -13.15
CA GLU A 240 8.50 -2.10 -14.16
C GLU A 240 9.77 -2.92 -14.45
N TYR A 241 10.21 -3.73 -13.49
CA TYR A 241 11.36 -4.61 -13.64
C TYR A 241 11.01 -6.05 -14.08
N ASN A 242 9.75 -6.47 -13.93
CA ASN A 242 9.38 -7.87 -14.11
C ASN A 242 8.97 -8.19 -15.55
N THR A 243 9.94 -8.13 -16.47
CA THR A 243 9.70 -8.43 -17.89
C THR A 243 9.60 -9.93 -18.19
N SER A 244 9.81 -10.79 -17.19
CA SER A 244 9.88 -12.24 -17.36
C SER A 244 8.59 -12.97 -16.97
N THR A 245 7.70 -12.32 -16.23
CA THR A 245 6.38 -12.84 -15.92
C THR A 245 5.36 -12.40 -16.96
N SER A 246 4.52 -13.33 -17.41
CA SER A 246 3.33 -13.00 -18.19
C SER A 246 2.38 -12.18 -17.32
N THR A 247 2.33 -10.87 -17.55
CA THR A 247 1.31 -9.97 -16.98
C THR A 247 0.11 -9.93 -17.94
N PRO A 248 -1.12 -9.76 -17.43
CA PRO A 248 -2.28 -9.68 -18.30
C PRO A 248 -2.34 -8.32 -19.02
N TYR A 249 -1.65 -7.30 -18.50
CA TYR A 249 -1.54 -5.98 -19.11
C TYR A 249 -0.17 -5.79 -19.79
N LEU A 250 -0.19 -5.15 -20.97
CA LEU A 250 0.96 -5.06 -21.89
C LEU A 250 2.09 -4.14 -21.39
N PHE A 251 1.76 -3.08 -20.64
CA PHE A 251 2.73 -2.04 -20.27
C PHE A 251 3.25 -2.26 -18.84
N HIS A 252 4.53 -1.95 -18.63
CA HIS A 252 5.21 -2.17 -17.34
C HIS A 252 5.61 -0.88 -16.61
N SER A 253 5.50 0.30 -17.24
CA SER A 253 5.66 1.59 -16.56
C SER A 253 4.44 2.49 -16.77
N ARG A 254 4.21 3.42 -15.84
CA ARG A 254 3.18 4.45 -15.93
C ARG A 254 3.26 5.21 -17.26
N GLU A 255 4.46 5.64 -17.65
CA GLU A 255 4.67 6.42 -18.88
C GLU A 255 4.30 5.61 -20.12
N ALA A 256 4.68 4.32 -20.16
CA ALA A 256 4.33 3.44 -21.26
C ALA A 256 2.82 3.17 -21.32
N ALA A 257 2.16 2.99 -20.18
CA ALA A 257 0.71 2.82 -20.10
C ALA A 257 -0.04 4.07 -20.58
N ILE A 258 0.37 5.27 -20.16
CA ILE A 258 -0.25 6.53 -20.60
C ILE A 258 -0.09 6.73 -22.12
N ALA A 259 1.08 6.41 -22.67
CA ALA A 259 1.34 6.55 -24.09
C ALA A 259 0.63 5.49 -24.95
N GLY A 260 0.54 4.26 -24.45
CA GLY A 260 0.11 3.09 -25.22
C GLY A 260 -1.34 2.66 -24.98
N ASP A 261 -1.96 3.07 -23.88
CA ASP A 261 -3.39 2.89 -23.58
C ASP A 261 -3.99 4.20 -23.02
N PRO A 262 -4.14 5.23 -23.88
CA PRO A 262 -4.65 6.51 -23.45
C PRO A 262 -6.11 6.46 -22.99
N LEU A 263 -6.90 5.47 -23.44
CA LEU A 263 -8.29 5.35 -23.02
C LEU A 263 -8.37 4.87 -21.58
N THR A 264 -7.76 3.73 -21.24
CA THR A 264 -7.72 3.24 -19.85
C THR A 264 -7.08 4.28 -18.92
N SER A 265 -5.98 4.90 -19.35
CA SER A 265 -5.31 5.95 -18.57
C SER A 265 -6.24 7.14 -18.29
N SER A 266 -6.97 7.63 -19.30
CA SER A 266 -7.89 8.75 -19.12
C SER A 266 -9.06 8.46 -18.19
N VAL A 267 -9.46 7.19 -18.05
CA VAL A 267 -10.50 6.78 -17.10
C VAL A 267 -9.90 6.68 -15.70
N LEU A 268 -8.80 5.97 -15.54
CA LEU A 268 -8.23 5.69 -14.23
C LEU A 268 -7.63 6.93 -13.55
N GLU A 269 -7.07 7.88 -14.31
CA GLU A 269 -6.61 9.18 -13.76
C GLU A 269 -7.75 10.06 -13.23
N LYS A 270 -9.02 9.74 -13.50
CA LYS A 270 -10.17 10.41 -12.86
C LYS A 270 -10.35 9.95 -11.41
N PHE A 271 -9.82 8.79 -11.03
CA PHE A 271 -9.92 8.22 -9.69
C PHE A 271 -8.57 8.15 -8.98
N LEU A 272 -7.49 7.75 -9.65
CA LEU A 272 -6.16 7.62 -9.07
C LEU A 272 -5.48 8.99 -8.98
N PRO A 273 -4.95 9.38 -7.80
CA PRO A 273 -4.12 10.57 -7.71
C PRO A 273 -2.76 10.33 -8.38
N LYS A 274 -2.02 11.39 -8.67
CA LYS A 274 -0.68 11.28 -9.29
C LYS A 274 0.39 10.76 -8.33
N HIS A 275 0.17 10.88 -7.02
CA HIS A 275 1.11 10.55 -5.97
C HIS A 275 0.39 9.87 -4.81
N PHE A 276 1.15 9.16 -3.98
CA PHE A 276 0.63 8.58 -2.75
C PHE A 276 0.17 9.68 -1.78
N THR A 277 -0.97 9.43 -1.16
CA THR A 277 -1.69 10.38 -0.31
C THR A 277 -1.57 10.03 1.18
N SER A 278 -1.42 8.75 1.51
CA SER A 278 -1.20 8.27 2.88
C SER A 278 0.27 8.31 3.28
N ILE A 279 0.53 8.08 4.57
CA ILE A 279 1.89 7.88 5.09
C ILE A 279 2.31 6.44 4.83
N LEU A 280 3.50 6.25 4.28
CA LEU A 280 4.15 4.95 4.17
C LEU A 280 5.26 4.80 5.20
N TYR A 281 5.18 3.73 5.98
CA TYR A 281 6.13 3.43 7.04
C TYR A 281 7.27 2.56 6.48
N ILE A 282 8.49 3.08 6.52
CA ILE A 282 9.72 2.37 6.13
C ILE A 282 10.13 1.49 7.31
N SER A 283 10.25 0.18 7.06
CA SER A 283 10.44 -0.88 8.05
C SER A 283 11.52 -0.60 9.11
N SER A 284 11.30 -1.08 10.34
CA SER A 284 12.25 -0.94 11.45
C SER A 284 13.60 -1.60 11.21
N GLU A 285 13.66 -2.54 10.28
CA GLU A 285 14.88 -3.24 9.87
C GLU A 285 15.65 -2.48 8.78
N PHE A 286 15.08 -1.40 8.23
CA PHE A 286 15.76 -0.60 7.22
C PHE A 286 16.99 0.10 7.80
N SER A 287 18.06 0.14 7.00
CA SER A 287 19.25 0.93 7.29
C SER A 287 19.85 1.45 5.98
N GLY A 288 20.56 2.57 6.06
CA GLY A 288 21.04 3.30 4.89
C GLY A 288 20.11 4.46 4.51
N THR A 289 20.09 4.84 3.23
CA THR A 289 19.30 5.98 2.74
C THR A 289 18.19 5.49 1.83
N PHE A 290 16.93 5.73 2.21
CA PHE A 290 15.76 5.41 1.40
C PHE A 290 15.54 6.51 0.36
N SER A 291 15.60 6.18 -0.93
CA SER A 291 15.37 7.15 -2.01
C SER A 291 13.91 7.18 -2.44
N MET A 292 13.33 8.37 -2.52
CA MET A 292 12.07 8.66 -3.19
C MET A 292 12.30 9.25 -4.58
N THR A 293 13.54 9.30 -5.07
CA THR A 293 13.86 9.71 -6.44
C THR A 293 14.16 8.47 -7.29
N LYS A 294 13.59 8.41 -8.51
CA LYS A 294 13.82 7.30 -9.44
C LYS A 294 15.30 7.22 -9.81
N THR A 295 15.93 6.10 -9.46
CA THR A 295 17.37 5.87 -9.65
C THR A 295 17.60 4.58 -10.44
N THR A 296 18.32 4.69 -11.56
CA THR A 296 18.70 3.53 -12.36
C THR A 296 19.50 2.53 -11.53
N GLY A 297 19.00 1.29 -11.44
CA GLY A 297 19.63 0.21 -10.67
C GLY A 297 19.05 0.03 -9.27
N GLU A 298 18.16 0.92 -8.81
CA GLU A 298 17.43 0.78 -7.55
C GLU A 298 15.95 0.49 -7.84
N LEU A 299 15.59 -0.79 -7.92
CA LEU A 299 14.30 -1.24 -8.44
C LEU A 299 13.10 -0.67 -7.67
N TYR A 300 13.21 -0.59 -6.34
CA TYR A 300 12.16 -0.05 -5.48
C TYR A 300 11.82 1.42 -5.79
N THR A 301 12.75 2.18 -6.41
CA THR A 301 12.52 3.57 -6.76
C THR A 301 11.55 3.78 -7.93
N ASN A 302 11.21 2.70 -8.66
CA ASN A 302 10.10 2.75 -9.62
C ASN A 302 8.76 3.01 -8.92
N GLU A 303 8.61 2.55 -7.68
CA GLU A 303 7.43 2.79 -6.85
C GLU A 303 7.60 4.02 -5.95
N SER A 304 8.72 4.09 -5.21
CA SER A 304 8.92 5.15 -4.21
C SER A 304 9.01 6.56 -4.81
N GLN A 305 9.26 6.68 -6.13
CA GLN A 305 9.18 7.97 -6.84
C GLN A 305 7.83 8.68 -6.75
N TYR A 306 6.77 7.93 -6.44
CA TYR A 306 5.44 8.49 -6.31
C TYR A 306 5.07 8.82 -4.86
N TYR A 307 5.97 8.59 -3.90
CA TYR A 307 5.73 8.87 -2.50
C TYR A 307 5.89 10.35 -2.20
N LYS A 308 5.23 10.78 -1.12
CA LYS A 308 5.36 12.14 -0.57
C LYS A 308 5.48 12.15 0.94
N ASN A 309 4.82 11.21 1.61
CA ASN A 309 4.77 11.14 3.06
C ASN A 309 5.38 9.82 3.50
N VAL A 310 6.55 9.87 4.14
CA VAL A 310 7.22 8.67 4.64
C VAL A 310 7.68 8.87 6.08
N GLN A 311 7.71 7.76 6.82
CA GLN A 311 8.20 7.71 8.19
C GLN A 311 9.16 6.53 8.34
N LEU A 312 10.37 6.78 8.82
CA LEU A 312 11.27 5.71 9.26
C LEU A 312 10.74 5.09 10.56
N LEU A 313 10.79 3.76 10.64
CA LEU A 313 10.54 3.02 11.87
C LEU A 313 11.85 2.55 12.50
N GLY A 314 11.74 1.96 13.69
CA GLY A 314 12.89 1.42 14.42
C GLY A 314 13.75 2.49 15.08
N SER A 315 15.01 2.17 15.31
CA SER A 315 15.96 3.03 16.03
C SER A 315 17.32 3.14 15.32
N ALA A 316 17.43 2.60 14.11
CA ALA A 316 18.67 2.62 13.35
C ALA A 316 18.81 3.98 12.65
N SER A 317 19.93 4.67 12.88
CA SER A 317 20.32 5.86 12.11
C SER A 317 20.24 5.60 10.62
N SER A 318 19.33 6.30 9.95
CA SER A 318 19.01 6.10 8.54
C SER A 318 18.79 7.44 7.84
N GLY A 319 18.73 7.40 6.51
CA GLY A 319 18.45 8.58 5.70
C GLY A 319 17.19 8.44 4.89
N ILE A 320 16.60 9.58 4.53
CA ILE A 320 15.59 9.69 3.48
C ILE A 320 16.09 10.73 2.48
N LEU A 321 16.06 10.38 1.20
CA LEU A 321 16.21 11.31 0.09
C LEU A 321 14.85 11.52 -0.55
N GLY A 322 14.32 12.74 -0.44
CA GLY A 322 13.07 13.18 -1.04
C GLY A 322 13.12 13.23 -2.56
N ASN A 323 12.06 13.77 -3.15
CA ASN A 323 11.91 13.95 -4.59
C ASN A 323 11.58 15.40 -4.95
N ASP A 324 11.12 15.65 -6.16
CA ASP A 324 10.80 17.01 -6.63
C ASP A 324 9.41 17.50 -6.20
N LEU A 325 8.77 16.81 -5.24
CA LEU A 325 7.45 17.13 -4.71
C LEU A 325 7.57 17.69 -3.30
N ASN A 326 6.56 18.43 -2.85
CA ASN A 326 6.45 18.77 -1.43
C ASN A 326 6.32 17.48 -0.59
N ASN A 327 7.37 17.17 0.15
CA ASN A 327 7.53 15.96 0.96
C ASN A 327 7.28 16.23 2.44
N SER A 328 6.76 15.21 3.11
CA SER A 328 6.59 15.14 4.56
C SER A 328 7.43 13.97 5.07
N LEU A 329 8.55 14.28 5.70
CA LEU A 329 9.55 13.30 6.11
C LEU A 329 9.58 13.19 7.62
N THR A 330 9.44 11.98 8.16
CA THR A 330 9.56 11.72 9.60
C THR A 330 10.71 10.75 9.84
N GLY A 331 11.64 11.14 10.71
CA GLY A 331 12.72 10.27 11.19
C GLY A 331 12.22 9.16 12.11
N ASN A 332 13.15 8.31 12.55
CA ASN A 332 12.94 7.34 13.62
C ASN A 332 13.70 7.78 14.89
N SER A 333 13.80 6.91 15.91
CA SER A 333 14.46 7.29 17.16
C SER A 333 15.99 7.33 17.12
N GLY A 334 16.61 7.02 15.99
CA GLY A 334 18.03 7.15 15.74
C GLY A 334 18.39 8.55 15.21
N ASP A 335 19.67 8.76 14.93
CA ASP A 335 20.13 10.01 14.29
C ASP A 335 19.96 9.91 12.78
N ASN A 336 19.07 10.72 12.18
CA ASN A 336 18.69 10.58 10.78
C ASN A 336 19.27 11.67 9.87
N MET A 337 19.35 11.36 8.57
CA MET A 337 19.68 12.33 7.52
C MET A 337 18.47 12.51 6.59
N LEU A 338 17.78 13.63 6.68
CA LEU A 338 16.60 13.90 5.86
C LEU A 338 16.94 14.96 4.82
N ASP A 339 16.88 14.59 3.55
CA ASP A 339 16.99 15.53 2.43
C ASP A 339 15.61 15.67 1.77
N GLY A 340 15.06 16.89 1.74
CA GLY A 340 13.74 17.14 1.14
C GLY A 340 13.73 17.09 -0.38
N GLY A 341 14.87 17.29 -1.04
CA GLY A 341 14.94 17.41 -2.49
C GLY A 341 14.48 18.79 -2.97
N SER A 342 13.59 18.82 -3.96
CA SER A 342 12.99 20.07 -4.44
C SER A 342 11.55 20.16 -3.95
N GLY A 343 11.08 21.35 -3.59
CA GLY A 343 9.69 21.53 -3.21
C GLY A 343 9.56 22.48 -2.04
N ILE A 344 8.48 22.30 -1.28
CA ILE A 344 8.34 22.87 0.06
C ILE A 344 8.16 21.69 0.99
N ASP A 345 9.26 21.33 1.65
CA ASP A 345 9.40 20.11 2.40
C ASP A 345 9.29 20.35 3.90
N ILE A 346 8.79 19.34 4.61
CA ILE A 346 8.55 19.40 6.04
C ILE A 346 9.13 18.17 6.73
N ALA A 347 10.02 18.42 7.70
CA ALA A 347 10.43 17.42 8.67
C ALA A 347 9.43 17.41 9.84
N ILE A 348 8.94 16.23 10.23
CA ILE A 348 8.00 16.08 11.35
C ILE A 348 8.72 15.45 12.55
N PHE A 349 8.55 16.08 13.70
CA PHE A 349 9.06 15.66 15.00
C PHE A 349 7.89 15.37 15.95
N SER A 350 8.05 14.38 16.81
CA SER A 350 6.97 13.83 17.63
C SER A 350 6.68 14.62 18.92
N GLY A 351 7.59 15.51 19.32
CA GLY A 351 7.55 16.31 20.53
C GLY A 351 7.22 17.79 20.34
N ASN A 352 7.12 18.52 21.46
CA ASN A 352 6.91 19.96 21.44
C ASN A 352 8.22 20.69 21.10
N TYR A 353 8.14 21.84 20.43
CA TYR A 353 9.29 22.63 20.00
C TYR A 353 10.35 22.88 21.09
N LEU A 354 9.91 23.17 22.33
CA LEU A 354 10.82 23.45 23.44
C LEU A 354 11.61 22.23 23.95
N ASP A 355 11.26 21.02 23.51
CA ASP A 355 12.02 19.82 23.80
C ASP A 355 13.26 19.69 22.91
N TYR A 356 13.43 20.53 21.88
CA TYR A 356 14.49 20.40 20.88
C TYR A 356 15.51 21.53 20.92
N THR A 357 16.74 21.19 20.56
CA THR A 357 17.82 22.13 20.27
C THR A 357 17.98 22.21 18.75
N ILE A 358 17.89 23.42 18.18
CA ILE A 358 17.96 23.64 16.73
C ILE A 358 19.19 24.49 16.41
N LEU A 359 20.05 23.98 15.53
CA LEU A 359 21.22 24.68 15.01
C LEU A 359 21.16 24.70 13.47
N ASN A 360 21.14 25.88 12.86
CA ASN A 360 21.25 26.02 11.41
C ASN A 360 22.66 26.52 11.04
N SER A 361 23.39 25.73 10.23
CA SER A 361 24.75 26.06 9.80
C SER A 361 24.98 25.58 8.37
N GLY A 362 25.32 26.52 7.47
CA GLY A 362 25.77 26.18 6.10
C GLY A 362 24.70 25.52 5.23
N GLY A 363 23.42 25.82 5.45
CA GLY A 363 22.31 25.20 4.71
C GLY A 363 21.88 23.83 5.22
N VAL A 364 22.42 23.41 6.36
CA VAL A 364 22.03 22.19 7.08
C VAL A 364 21.45 22.61 8.44
N ALA A 365 20.24 22.16 8.75
CA ALA A 365 19.69 22.28 10.10
C ALA A 365 19.95 20.99 10.87
N THR A 366 20.55 21.09 12.05
CA THR A 366 20.68 20.00 13.02
C THR A 366 19.63 20.21 14.11
N ILE A 367 18.72 19.25 14.25
CA ILE A 367 17.66 19.26 15.25
C ILE A 367 17.89 18.10 16.21
N THR A 368 18.23 18.41 17.45
CA THR A 368 18.49 17.42 18.51
C THR A 368 17.32 17.40 19.48
N ASP A 369 16.71 16.23 19.63
CA ASP A 369 15.74 15.95 20.67
C ASP A 369 16.42 15.81 22.04
N ASN A 370 15.97 16.58 23.03
CA ASN A 370 16.48 16.49 24.40
C ASN A 370 15.74 15.44 25.24
N VAL A 371 14.72 14.77 24.68
CA VAL A 371 14.01 13.64 25.28
C VAL A 371 14.60 12.32 24.76
N SER A 372 15.00 11.44 25.67
CA SER A 372 15.65 10.17 25.31
C SER A 372 14.72 9.22 24.54
N ASN A 373 15.28 8.54 23.53
CA ASN A 373 14.62 7.50 22.73
C ASN A 373 13.34 7.94 22.00
N ARG A 374 13.30 9.20 21.53
CA ARG A 374 12.17 9.74 20.76
C ARG A 374 12.55 10.03 19.31
N ASP A 375 13.18 11.17 19.01
CA ASP A 375 13.55 11.53 17.62
C ASP A 375 15.07 11.64 17.36
N GLY A 376 15.94 11.46 18.36
CA GLY A 376 17.39 11.48 18.16
C GLY A 376 17.97 12.85 17.75
N THR A 377 19.08 12.83 17.01
CA THR A 377 19.69 14.03 16.38
C THR A 377 19.64 13.94 14.87
N ASP A 378 18.78 14.75 14.26
CA ASP A 378 18.55 14.74 12.82
C ASP A 378 19.30 15.86 12.11
N GLN A 379 19.82 15.55 10.92
CA GLN A 379 20.38 16.51 9.98
C GLN A 379 19.44 16.69 8.79
N LEU A 380 19.03 17.92 8.56
CA LEU A 380 18.06 18.30 7.53
C LEU A 380 18.76 19.11 6.42
N THR A 381 18.61 18.67 5.18
CA THR A 381 19.04 19.39 3.96
C THR A 381 17.85 19.62 3.04
N ASN A 382 17.80 20.76 2.37
CA ASN A 382 16.69 21.12 1.46
C ASN A 382 15.30 20.92 2.10
N ILE A 383 15.14 21.33 3.37
CA ILE A 383 13.87 21.26 4.09
C ILE A 383 13.54 22.66 4.58
N GLU A 384 12.39 23.18 4.15
CA GLU A 384 11.96 24.53 4.47
C GLU A 384 11.29 24.64 5.85
N LYS A 385 10.70 23.53 6.35
CA LYS A 385 9.87 23.54 7.55
C LYS A 385 10.19 22.41 8.51
N ALA A 386 10.11 22.71 9.81
CA ALA A 386 10.08 21.71 10.87
C ALA A 386 8.73 21.81 11.61
N GLN A 387 7.99 20.71 11.64
CA GLN A 387 6.75 20.57 12.40
C GLN A 387 7.02 19.80 13.68
N PHE A 388 6.67 20.43 14.79
CA PHE A 388 6.62 19.86 16.13
C PHE A 388 5.15 19.61 16.51
N ALA A 389 4.93 18.90 17.62
CA ALA A 389 3.60 18.58 18.12
C ALA A 389 2.74 19.82 18.44
N ASP A 390 3.37 20.95 18.79
CA ASP A 390 2.70 22.19 19.20
C ASP A 390 2.79 23.34 18.19
N GLN A 391 3.71 23.29 17.22
CA GLN A 391 3.86 24.34 16.21
C GLN A 391 4.71 23.92 15.00
N THR A 392 4.65 24.70 13.92
CA THR A 392 5.53 24.58 12.76
C THR A 392 6.37 25.84 12.62
N ILE A 393 7.68 25.67 12.37
CA ILE A 393 8.61 26.78 12.07
C ILE A 393 9.14 26.66 10.63
N ASN A 394 9.64 27.77 10.10
CA ASN A 394 10.48 27.77 8.91
C ASN A 394 11.95 27.71 9.33
N LEU A 395 12.79 27.02 8.55
CA LEU A 395 14.22 26.81 8.83
C LEU A 395 15.16 27.84 8.18
#